data_AF-A0A0C9X9F3-F1
#
_entry.id   AF-A0A0C9X9F3-F1
#
_cell.length_a   1.000
_cell.length_b   1.000
_cell.length_c   1.000
_cell.angle_alpha   90.00
_cell.angle_beta   90.00
_cell.angle_gamma   90.00
#
_symmetry.space_group_name_H-M   'P 1'
#
loop_
_entity.id
_entity.type
_entity.pdbx_description
1 polymer ?
#
loop_
_entity_poly.entity_id
_entity_poly.type
_entity_poly.pdbx_seq_one_letter_code
_entity_poly.pdbx_strand_id
1 'polypeptide(L)'
;MSTVFQIPLPFPFANMLDRQDSCIGRDMRHTMRLLQREFYRSCIRESGSLIPSAVRLVGTSKPLQKLLITEQDFLDIGRKDADLLQDYLEAWSRQGLKPRQFAVLPTGDEFAWRVARSKFCGKILSDKPLPDYWGVRVVDDLTNATENFAIWFFDYVKKELHFLRIWCRDANVFKVITHAAAIAAKAQGCGRILAWNVDEGLLSACPQGGRVTQLRMKNLAAVAWYGEGDCPEWVVNEKYDWC
;
A
#
# COMPACT_ATOMS: atom_id res chain seq x y z
N MET A 1 4.23 13.67 12.43
CA MET A 1 3.28 14.21 11.43
C MET A 1 2.78 13.05 10.57
N SER A 2 1.48 12.95 10.27
CA SER A 2 0.95 11.81 9.49
C SER A 2 0.86 12.12 8.00
N THR A 3 1.30 11.18 7.15
CA THR A 3 1.27 11.30 5.69
C THR A 3 0.24 10.36 5.08
N VAL A 4 -0.36 10.76 3.96
CA VAL A 4 -1.18 9.89 3.12
C VAL A 4 -0.45 9.70 1.80
N PHE A 5 -0.24 8.44 1.45
CA PHE A 5 0.30 8.01 0.17
C PHE A 5 -0.83 7.51 -0.73
N GLN A 6 -0.82 7.95 -1.99
CA GLN A 6 -1.79 7.55 -3.00
C GLN A 6 -1.11 6.98 -4.24
N ILE A 7 -1.63 5.86 -4.75
CA ILE A 7 -1.30 5.32 -6.08
C ILE A 7 -2.57 5.38 -6.96
N PRO A 8 -2.62 6.25 -7.97
CA PRO A 8 -3.67 6.23 -8.98
C PRO A 8 -3.48 5.01 -9.87
N LEU A 9 -4.58 4.34 -10.22
CA LEU A 9 -4.55 3.21 -11.15
C LEU A 9 -4.87 3.72 -12.56
N PRO A 10 -4.06 3.40 -13.58
CA PRO A 10 -4.33 3.81 -14.94
C PRO A 10 -5.56 3.05 -15.47
N PHE A 11 -6.70 3.73 -15.60
CA PHE A 11 -7.86 3.20 -16.30
C PHE A 11 -7.86 3.67 -17.76
N PRO A 12 -7.96 2.75 -18.74
CA PRO A 12 -8.43 3.09 -20.06
C PRO A 12 -9.93 2.78 -20.09
N PHE A 13 -10.81 3.78 -20.05
CA PHE A 13 -12.07 3.77 -20.79
C PHE A 13 -12.68 5.18 -20.77
N ALA A 14 -12.50 5.87 -21.89
CA ALA A 14 -13.49 6.79 -22.42
C ALA A 14 -14.67 5.96 -22.96
N ASN A 15 -15.85 6.58 -22.92
CA ASN A 15 -17.15 6.19 -23.48
C ASN A 15 -18.11 5.49 -22.49
N MET A 16 -19.40 5.84 -22.40
CA MET A 16 -20.18 6.94 -22.98
C MET A 16 -21.59 6.76 -22.43
N LEU A 17 -22.07 7.68 -21.58
CA LEU A 17 -23.48 8.08 -21.53
C LEU A 17 -23.52 9.56 -21.13
N ASP A 18 -23.02 10.39 -22.04
CA ASP A 18 -23.65 11.67 -22.32
C ASP A 18 -23.88 11.69 -23.83
N ARG A 19 -25.14 11.53 -24.23
CA ARG A 19 -25.61 11.91 -25.55
C ARG A 19 -26.06 13.36 -25.43
N GLN A 20 -25.24 14.30 -25.91
CA GLN A 20 -25.64 15.26 -26.93
C GLN A 20 -24.45 16.13 -27.35
N ASP A 21 -24.29 16.21 -28.67
CA ASP A 21 -23.58 17.22 -29.46
C ASP A 21 -22.05 17.29 -29.34
N SER A 22 -21.23 17.47 -30.37
CA SER A 22 -21.32 17.33 -31.83
C SER A 22 -19.86 17.46 -32.30
N CYS A 23 -19.47 16.75 -33.37
CA CYS A 23 -18.34 17.04 -34.26
C CYS A 23 -16.98 17.45 -33.64
N ILE A 24 -16.01 16.53 -33.56
CA ILE A 24 -14.57 16.66 -33.95
C ILE A 24 -13.94 15.29 -33.63
N GLY A 25 -14.02 14.38 -34.60
CA GLY A 25 -13.61 12.99 -34.40
C GLY A 25 -12.90 12.48 -35.63
N ARG A 26 -11.61 12.78 -35.78
CA ARG A 26 -10.71 11.98 -36.64
C ARG A 26 -9.20 12.12 -36.35
N ASP A 27 -8.74 13.13 -35.61
CA ASP A 27 -7.28 13.38 -35.49
C ASP A 27 -6.58 12.79 -34.24
N MET A 28 -7.29 12.58 -33.11
CA MET A 28 -6.64 12.10 -31.87
C MET A 28 -6.21 10.63 -31.86
N ARG A 29 -6.68 9.81 -32.81
CA ARG A 29 -6.38 8.36 -32.83
C ARG A 29 -4.98 8.03 -33.38
N HIS A 30 -4.36 8.95 -34.13
CA HIS A 30 -3.00 8.76 -34.63
C HIS A 30 -1.94 9.23 -33.61
N THR A 31 -2.20 10.36 -32.94
CA THR A 31 -1.32 10.94 -31.91
C THR A 31 -1.18 10.04 -30.66
N MET A 32 -2.27 9.36 -30.25
CA MET A 32 -2.21 8.44 -29.11
C MET A 32 -1.41 7.15 -29.38
N ARG A 33 -1.32 6.69 -30.64
CA ARG A 33 -0.50 5.51 -30.98
C ARG A 33 1.00 5.83 -31.03
N LEU A 34 1.36 7.09 -31.29
CA LEU A 34 2.75 7.56 -31.27
C LEU A 34 3.26 7.69 -29.83
N LEU A 35 2.45 8.21 -28.90
CA LEU A 35 2.83 8.32 -27.48
C LEU A 35 2.97 6.96 -26.77
N GLN A 36 2.15 5.96 -27.13
CA GLN A 36 2.33 4.58 -26.62
C GLN A 36 3.60 3.90 -27.14
N ARG A 37 4.07 4.22 -28.36
CA ARG A 37 5.30 3.65 -28.93
C ARG A 37 6.57 4.33 -28.42
N GLU A 38 6.52 5.63 -28.11
CA GLU A 38 7.66 6.38 -27.56
C GLU A 38 7.94 5.99 -26.10
N PHE A 39 6.89 5.82 -25.28
CA PHE A 39 7.05 5.39 -23.88
C PHE A 39 7.65 3.98 -23.75
N TYR A 40 7.32 3.08 -24.69
CA TYR A 40 7.86 1.71 -24.71
C TYR A 40 9.30 1.63 -25.26
N ARG A 41 9.75 2.61 -26.05
CA ARG A 41 11.12 2.68 -26.62
C ARG A 41 12.13 3.33 -25.67
N SER A 42 11.70 4.29 -24.86
CA SER A 42 12.56 4.97 -23.87
C SER A 42 13.07 4.01 -22.78
N CYS A 43 12.33 2.93 -22.45
CA CYS A 43 12.77 1.94 -21.46
C CYS A 43 13.83 0.93 -21.96
N ILE A 44 14.24 0.95 -23.24
CA ILE A 44 15.19 -0.05 -23.80
C ILE A 44 16.53 0.56 -24.26
N ARG A 45 16.70 1.89 -24.24
CA ARG A 45 17.95 2.53 -24.65
C ARG A 45 18.37 3.62 -23.68
N GLU A 46 19.02 3.23 -22.58
CA GLU A 46 20.04 4.05 -21.94
C GLU A 46 20.84 3.20 -20.94
N SER A 47 21.91 2.58 -21.43
CA SER A 47 22.97 2.00 -20.62
C SER A 47 24.24 1.99 -21.46
N GLY A 48 24.90 3.14 -21.51
CA GLY A 48 26.23 3.32 -22.09
C GLY A 48 27.22 3.79 -21.02
N SER A 49 27.96 2.81 -20.46
CA SER A 49 29.34 2.85 -19.95
C SER A 49 29.93 4.13 -19.32
N LEU A 50 30.43 4.01 -18.07
CA LEU A 50 31.87 4.01 -17.70
C LEU A 50 32.07 3.56 -16.22
N ILE A 51 33.10 2.73 -15.98
CA ILE A 51 33.42 1.79 -14.86
C ILE A 51 34.46 2.50 -13.90
N PRO A 52 34.74 2.15 -12.59
CA PRO A 52 35.23 0.83 -12.22
C PRO A 52 35.03 0.16 -10.84
N SER A 53 35.09 -1.19 -10.94
CA SER A 53 35.59 -2.19 -10.00
C SER A 53 34.65 -2.83 -8.95
N ALA A 54 34.13 -3.98 -9.37
CA ALA A 54 34.09 -5.25 -8.64
C ALA A 54 33.42 -5.29 -7.25
N VAL A 55 32.11 -5.51 -7.25
CA VAL A 55 31.48 -6.43 -6.28
C VAL A 55 30.76 -7.51 -7.09
N ARG A 56 31.20 -8.76 -6.91
CA ARG A 56 30.59 -9.95 -7.52
C ARG A 56 29.09 -9.97 -7.23
N LEU A 57 28.25 -9.79 -8.25
CA LEU A 57 26.86 -10.22 -8.21
C LEU A 57 26.85 -11.74 -8.36
N VAL A 58 26.89 -12.44 -7.24
CA VAL A 58 26.51 -13.85 -7.17
C VAL A 58 25.29 -13.91 -6.27
N GLY A 59 24.15 -14.23 -6.87
CA GLY A 59 22.89 -14.42 -6.15
C GLY A 59 21.75 -14.51 -7.13
N THR A 60 21.59 -15.67 -7.75
CA THR A 60 20.33 -16.10 -8.34
C THR A 60 19.27 -16.12 -7.22
N SER A 61 18.52 -15.04 -7.03
CA SER A 61 17.46 -14.99 -6.03
C SER A 61 16.27 -15.80 -6.54
N LYS A 62 15.82 -16.77 -5.73
CA LYS A 62 14.56 -17.47 -5.96
C LYS A 62 13.40 -16.46 -5.94
N PRO A 63 12.30 -16.73 -6.68
CA PRO A 63 11.18 -15.81 -6.75
C PRO A 63 10.47 -15.68 -5.39
N LEU A 64 10.15 -14.45 -4.98
CA LEU A 64 9.33 -14.17 -3.80
C LEU A 64 7.96 -14.84 -3.94
N GLN A 65 7.54 -15.60 -2.93
CA GLN A 65 6.22 -16.24 -2.90
C GLN A 65 5.18 -15.30 -2.29
N LYS A 66 3.99 -15.24 -2.91
CA LYS A 66 2.83 -14.49 -2.40
C LYS A 66 1.81 -15.46 -1.83
N LEU A 67 1.44 -15.26 -0.58
CA LEU A 67 0.35 -15.96 0.10
C LEU A 67 -0.78 -14.97 0.33
N LEU A 68 -2.00 -15.32 -0.08
CA LEU A 68 -3.17 -14.46 0.12
C LEU A 68 -3.61 -14.53 1.57
N ILE A 69 -3.95 -13.38 2.15
CA ILE A 69 -4.45 -13.29 3.52
C ILE A 69 -5.98 -13.27 3.50
N THR A 70 -6.57 -14.13 4.29
CA THR A 70 -8.02 -14.30 4.47
C THR A 70 -8.45 -13.85 5.87
N GLU A 71 -9.75 -13.82 6.13
CA GLU A 71 -10.28 -13.45 7.45
C GLU A 71 -9.82 -14.42 8.56
N GLN A 72 -9.54 -15.67 8.21
CA GLN A 72 -9.03 -16.68 9.15
C GLN A 72 -7.63 -16.36 9.67
N ASP A 73 -6.86 -15.56 8.92
CA ASP A 73 -5.47 -15.24 9.24
C ASP A 73 -5.35 -14.02 10.18
N PHE A 74 -6.40 -13.23 10.36
CA PHE A 74 -6.31 -11.93 11.04
C PHE A 74 -5.85 -12.01 12.49
N LEU A 75 -6.29 -13.03 13.24
CA LEU A 75 -5.85 -13.21 14.63
C LEU A 75 -4.37 -13.61 14.73
N ASP A 76 -3.88 -14.48 13.84
CA ASP A 76 -2.46 -14.86 13.79
C ASP A 76 -1.60 -13.65 13.40
N ILE A 77 -2.03 -12.91 12.38
CA ILE A 77 -1.30 -11.74 11.90
C ILE A 77 -1.30 -10.63 12.95
N GLY A 78 -2.45 -10.33 13.57
CA GLY A 78 -2.55 -9.32 14.61
C GLY A 78 -1.59 -9.58 15.77
N ARG A 79 -1.50 -10.84 16.24
CA ARG A 79 -0.55 -11.23 17.29
C ARG A 79 0.90 -11.04 16.86
N LYS A 80 1.29 -11.57 15.70
CA LYS A 80 2.66 -11.43 15.19
C LYS A 80 3.05 -9.97 14.97
N ASP A 81 2.11 -9.17 14.47
CA ASP A 81 2.30 -7.74 14.27
C ASP A 81 2.47 -6.98 15.59
N ALA A 82 1.71 -7.36 16.62
CA ALA A 82 1.89 -6.82 17.96
C ALA A 82 3.28 -7.13 18.52
N ASP A 83 3.75 -8.37 18.40
CA ASP A 83 5.10 -8.78 18.84
C ASP A 83 6.19 -7.96 18.10
N LEU A 84 6.07 -7.86 16.77
CA LEU A 84 6.98 -7.11 15.91
C LEU A 84 7.02 -5.61 16.25
N LEU A 85 5.86 -5.03 16.57
CA LEU A 85 5.73 -3.63 16.97
C LEU A 85 6.32 -3.39 18.37
N GLN A 86 6.16 -4.34 19.27
CA GLN A 86 6.76 -4.30 20.60
C GLN A 86 8.29 -4.33 20.51
N ASP A 87 8.85 -5.26 19.72
CA ASP A 87 10.29 -5.34 19.44
C ASP A 87 10.83 -4.04 18.84
N TYR A 88 10.08 -3.44 17.91
CA TYR A 88 10.43 -2.15 17.31
C TYR A 88 10.50 -1.02 18.34
N LEU A 89 9.49 -0.90 19.21
CA LEU A 89 9.42 0.12 20.25
C LEU A 89 10.51 -0.08 21.31
N GLU A 90 10.80 -1.33 21.70
CA GLU A 90 11.87 -1.64 22.64
C GLU A 90 13.25 -1.29 22.07
N ALA A 91 13.51 -1.66 20.81
CA ALA A 91 14.75 -1.33 20.13
C ALA A 91 14.95 0.18 20.04
N TRP A 92 13.89 0.95 19.80
CA TRP A 92 13.92 2.40 19.83
C TRP A 92 14.21 2.94 21.24
N SER A 93 13.51 2.43 22.26
CA SER A 93 13.70 2.85 23.65
C SER A 93 15.14 2.63 24.14
N ARG A 94 15.79 1.53 23.72
CA ARG A 94 17.20 1.23 24.05
C ARG A 94 18.17 2.26 23.47
N GLN A 95 17.81 2.95 22.38
CA GLN A 95 18.64 4.00 21.79
C GLN A 95 18.54 5.33 22.54
N GLY A 96 17.65 5.45 23.54
CA GLY A 96 17.49 6.67 24.35
C GLY A 96 16.96 7.87 23.55
N LEU A 97 16.39 7.62 22.37
CA LEU A 97 15.92 8.67 21.46
C LEU A 97 14.63 9.30 21.98
N LYS A 98 14.57 10.63 21.93
CA LYS A 98 13.34 11.42 22.13
C LYS A 98 12.73 11.79 20.78
N PRO A 99 11.39 12.00 20.71
CA PRO A 99 10.42 11.94 21.81
C PRO A 99 10.12 10.50 22.28
N ARG A 100 9.48 10.37 23.45
CA ARG A 100 8.86 9.10 23.88
C ARG A 100 7.85 8.69 22.82
N GLN A 101 7.73 7.40 22.54
CA GLN A 101 6.81 6.90 21.50
C GLN A 101 5.78 5.96 22.11
N PHE A 102 4.61 5.91 21.48
CA PHE A 102 3.59 4.89 21.76
C PHE A 102 2.94 4.44 20.46
N ALA A 103 2.37 3.24 20.48
CA ALA A 103 1.55 2.70 19.41
C ALA A 103 0.37 1.93 20.02
N VAL A 104 -0.66 1.68 19.21
CA VAL A 104 -1.75 0.78 19.56
C VAL A 104 -1.38 -0.60 19.04
N LEU A 105 -1.48 -1.62 19.88
CA LEU A 105 -1.16 -2.98 19.45
C LEU A 105 -2.33 -3.57 18.65
N PRO A 106 -2.06 -4.14 17.47
CA PRO A 106 -3.08 -4.82 16.68
C PRO A 106 -3.50 -6.13 17.35
N THR A 107 -4.75 -6.52 17.13
CA THR A 107 -5.34 -7.77 17.67
C THR A 107 -5.90 -8.67 16.57
N GLY A 108 -6.13 -8.12 15.39
CA GLY A 108 -6.86 -8.74 14.29
C GLY A 108 -8.33 -8.35 14.22
N ASP A 109 -8.95 -7.97 15.35
CA ASP A 109 -10.37 -7.58 15.40
C ASP A 109 -10.64 -6.31 14.60
N GLU A 110 -9.69 -5.37 14.61
CA GLU A 110 -9.73 -4.16 13.80
C GLU A 110 -9.73 -4.44 12.30
N PHE A 111 -8.99 -5.48 11.86
CA PHE A 111 -8.98 -5.92 10.47
C PHE A 111 -10.32 -6.57 10.13
N ALA A 112 -10.81 -7.46 10.99
CA ALA A 112 -12.10 -8.14 10.83
C ALA A 112 -13.25 -7.12 10.73
N TRP A 113 -13.29 -6.12 11.60
CA TRP A 113 -14.29 -5.07 11.59
C TRP A 113 -14.29 -4.26 10.28
N ARG A 114 -13.12 -3.81 9.84
CA ARG A 114 -12.96 -3.02 8.60
C ARG A 114 -13.37 -3.83 7.38
N VAL A 115 -13.02 -5.11 7.34
CA VAL A 115 -13.41 -6.04 6.28
C VAL A 115 -14.90 -6.34 6.31
N ALA A 116 -15.49 -6.59 7.47
CA ALA A 116 -16.93 -6.81 7.61
C ALA A 116 -17.75 -5.62 7.08
N ARG A 117 -17.34 -4.39 7.44
CA ARG A 117 -17.94 -3.16 6.90
C ARG A 117 -17.75 -3.03 5.40
N SER A 118 -16.56 -3.35 4.88
CA SER A 118 -16.29 -3.36 3.44
C SER A 118 -17.21 -4.33 2.71
N LYS A 119 -17.35 -5.57 3.20
CA LYS A 119 -18.26 -6.59 2.65
C LYS A 119 -19.71 -6.12 2.64
N PHE A 120 -20.18 -5.51 3.73
CA PHE A 120 -21.53 -4.94 3.80
C PHE A 120 -21.76 -3.90 2.70
N CYS A 121 -20.86 -2.92 2.56
CA CYS A 121 -20.95 -1.91 1.51
C CYS A 121 -20.84 -2.52 0.11
N GLY A 122 -19.95 -3.51 -0.08
CA GLY A 122 -19.76 -4.19 -1.35
C GLY A 122 -21.02 -4.88 -1.85
N LYS A 123 -21.76 -5.55 -0.96
CA LYS A 123 -23.06 -6.19 -1.31
C LYS A 123 -24.11 -5.20 -1.82
N ILE A 124 -24.03 -3.94 -1.40
CA ILE A 124 -25.03 -2.90 -1.73
C ILE A 124 -24.59 -2.05 -2.92
N LEU A 125 -23.29 -1.75 -3.03
CA LEU A 125 -22.74 -0.72 -3.91
C LEU A 125 -21.88 -1.25 -5.06
N SER A 126 -21.73 -2.57 -5.18
CA SER A 126 -20.94 -3.23 -6.20
C SER A 126 -21.75 -4.36 -6.84
N ASP A 127 -21.67 -4.43 -8.17
CA ASP A 127 -22.16 -5.55 -8.99
C ASP A 127 -21.15 -6.71 -9.03
N LYS A 128 -19.92 -6.48 -8.58
CA LYS A 128 -18.85 -7.47 -8.55
C LYS A 128 -18.95 -8.41 -7.35
N PRO A 129 -18.52 -9.67 -7.49
CA PRO A 129 -18.42 -10.58 -6.36
C PRO A 129 -17.46 -10.01 -5.30
N LEU A 130 -17.78 -10.29 -4.03
CA LEU A 130 -16.91 -9.96 -2.93
C LEU A 130 -15.56 -10.68 -3.08
N PRO A 131 -14.45 -10.06 -2.64
CA PRO A 131 -13.15 -10.67 -2.71
C PRO A 131 -13.01 -11.79 -1.67
N ASP A 132 -12.28 -12.83 -2.03
CA ASP A 132 -11.99 -13.98 -1.16
C ASP A 132 -10.76 -13.75 -0.25
N TYR A 133 -10.05 -12.62 -0.44
CA TYR A 133 -8.85 -12.26 0.31
C TYR A 133 -8.76 -10.75 0.53
N TRP A 134 -8.02 -10.38 1.57
CA TRP A 134 -7.97 -9.02 2.14
C TRP A 134 -6.54 -8.56 2.43
N GLY A 135 -5.55 -9.31 1.95
CA GLY A 135 -4.16 -8.97 2.12
C GLY A 135 -3.24 -9.89 1.35
N VAL A 136 -1.94 -9.66 1.47
CA VAL A 136 -0.88 -10.54 0.98
C VAL A 136 0.24 -10.63 2.01
N ARG A 137 0.75 -11.84 2.24
CA ARG A 137 2.02 -12.11 2.90
C ARG A 137 3.05 -12.46 1.82
N VAL A 138 4.24 -11.87 1.89
CA VAL A 138 5.36 -12.13 0.99
C VAL A 138 6.41 -12.89 1.74
N VAL A 139 6.74 -14.08 1.25
CA VAL A 139 7.70 -14.99 1.88
C VAL A 139 8.92 -15.14 0.97
N ASP A 140 10.10 -15.11 1.58
CA ASP A 140 11.35 -15.50 0.94
C ASP A 140 11.73 -16.92 1.39
N ASP A 141 11.84 -17.82 0.41
CA ASP A 141 12.22 -19.23 0.57
C ASP A 141 13.51 -19.43 1.37
N LEU A 142 14.41 -18.42 1.39
CA LEU A 142 15.73 -18.54 2.01
C LEU A 142 15.74 -18.24 3.51
N THR A 143 14.82 -17.40 3.99
CA THR A 143 14.90 -16.92 5.37
C THR A 143 13.70 -17.28 6.21
N ASN A 144 12.47 -17.39 5.68
CA ASN A 144 11.22 -17.64 6.43
C ASN A 144 11.04 -16.80 7.73
N ALA A 145 11.94 -15.86 8.03
CA ALA A 145 12.14 -15.27 9.34
C ALA A 145 11.69 -13.81 9.35
N THR A 146 11.65 -13.16 8.18
CA THR A 146 11.15 -11.80 8.07
C THR A 146 9.70 -11.85 7.63
N GLU A 147 8.78 -11.60 8.56
CA GLU A 147 7.38 -11.37 8.24
C GLU A 147 7.29 -10.13 7.33
N ASN A 148 6.66 -10.28 6.17
CA ASN A 148 6.33 -9.18 5.30
C ASN A 148 4.89 -9.34 4.84
N PHE A 149 4.04 -8.37 5.13
CA PHE A 149 2.64 -8.46 4.76
C PHE A 149 1.99 -7.10 4.62
N ALA A 150 0.82 -7.10 4.00
CA ALA A 150 -0.11 -5.99 4.10
C ALA A 150 -1.55 -6.48 4.10
N ILE A 151 -2.40 -5.74 4.82
CA ILE A 151 -3.84 -5.96 4.90
C ILE A 151 -4.54 -4.71 4.38
N TRP A 152 -5.67 -4.88 3.70
CA TRP A 152 -6.45 -3.79 3.15
C TRP A 152 -7.96 -4.05 3.21
N PHE A 153 -8.73 -3.01 2.93
CA PHE A 153 -10.16 -3.09 2.67
C PHE A 153 -10.54 -2.21 1.47
N PHE A 154 -11.77 -2.40 0.98
CA PHE A 154 -12.32 -1.62 -0.12
C PHE A 154 -13.34 -0.60 0.39
N ASP A 155 -13.14 0.67 0.09
CA ASP A 155 -14.13 1.73 0.23
C ASP A 155 -14.94 1.80 -1.08
N TYR A 156 -16.06 1.09 -1.11
CA TYR A 156 -16.93 1.03 -2.29
C TYR A 156 -17.67 2.34 -2.59
N VAL A 157 -17.81 3.23 -1.60
CA VAL A 157 -18.43 4.56 -1.80
C VAL A 157 -17.47 5.43 -2.61
N LYS A 158 -16.19 5.44 -2.23
CA LYS A 158 -15.16 6.25 -2.91
C LYS A 158 -14.46 5.54 -4.05
N LYS A 159 -14.70 4.24 -4.22
CA LYS A 159 -14.01 3.35 -5.17
C LYS A 159 -12.49 3.36 -4.91
N GLU A 160 -12.09 3.05 -3.68
CA GLU A 160 -10.69 3.06 -3.22
C GLU A 160 -10.33 1.76 -2.52
N LEU A 161 -9.06 1.33 -2.63
CA LEU A 161 -8.47 0.35 -1.74
C LEU A 161 -7.66 1.10 -0.68
N HIS A 162 -7.84 0.74 0.59
CA HIS A 162 -7.11 1.33 1.71
C HIS A 162 -6.30 0.24 2.40
N PHE A 163 -4.99 0.44 2.51
CA PHE A 163 -4.18 -0.36 3.41
C PHE A 163 -4.59 -0.07 4.85
N LEU A 164 -4.87 -1.13 5.60
CA LEU A 164 -5.02 -1.11 7.04
C LEU A 164 -3.66 -1.11 7.70
N ARG A 165 -2.79 -2.01 7.24
CA ARG A 165 -1.47 -2.29 7.81
C ARG A 165 -0.49 -2.65 6.69
N ILE A 166 0.71 -2.09 6.73
CA ILE A 166 1.85 -2.54 5.91
C ILE A 166 3.02 -2.83 6.85
N TRP A 167 3.52 -4.07 6.82
CA TRP A 167 4.77 -4.43 7.47
C TRP A 167 5.74 -5.00 6.45
N CYS A 168 6.74 -4.20 6.06
CA CYS A 168 7.89 -4.66 5.32
C CYS A 168 9.05 -3.67 5.48
N ARG A 169 10.28 -4.13 5.28
CA ARG A 169 11.49 -3.30 5.34
C ARG A 169 12.24 -3.21 4.01
N ASP A 170 11.84 -4.03 3.05
CA ASP A 170 12.49 -4.13 1.75
C ASP A 170 11.62 -3.50 0.64
N ALA A 171 12.26 -2.63 -0.15
CA ALA A 171 11.64 -1.92 -1.25
C ALA A 171 11.10 -2.86 -2.35
N ASN A 172 11.78 -3.97 -2.65
CA ASN A 172 11.32 -4.94 -3.64
C ASN A 172 10.12 -5.73 -3.12
N VAL A 173 10.11 -6.11 -1.85
CA VAL A 173 8.93 -6.70 -1.20
C VAL A 173 7.75 -5.73 -1.22
N PHE A 174 7.99 -4.45 -0.96
CA PHE A 174 6.95 -3.42 -1.05
C PHE A 174 6.38 -3.27 -2.47
N LYS A 175 7.21 -3.38 -3.52
CA LYS A 175 6.73 -3.45 -4.92
C LYS A 175 5.79 -4.65 -5.14
N VAL A 176 6.13 -5.81 -4.58
CA VAL A 176 5.30 -7.03 -4.69
C VAL A 176 3.95 -6.83 -3.98
N ILE A 177 3.95 -6.25 -2.78
CA ILE A 177 2.75 -5.93 -2.00
C ILE A 177 1.85 -4.95 -2.77
N THR A 178 2.41 -3.82 -3.21
CA THR A 178 1.66 -2.78 -3.93
C THR A 178 1.09 -3.30 -5.26
N HIS A 179 1.83 -4.14 -5.97
CA HIS A 179 1.33 -4.80 -7.18
C HIS A 179 0.16 -5.75 -6.88
N ALA A 180 0.22 -6.54 -5.81
CA ALA A 180 -0.89 -7.40 -5.39
C ALA A 180 -2.14 -6.58 -5.03
N ALA A 181 -1.96 -5.48 -4.28
CA ALA A 181 -3.04 -4.56 -3.97
C ALA A 181 -3.63 -3.90 -5.23
N ALA A 182 -2.81 -3.55 -6.22
CA ALA A 182 -3.30 -3.00 -7.50
C ALA A 182 -4.16 -3.98 -8.29
N ILE A 183 -3.80 -5.27 -8.29
CA ILE A 183 -4.63 -6.33 -8.88
C ILE A 183 -5.97 -6.42 -8.15
N ALA A 184 -5.95 -6.46 -6.81
CA ALA A 184 -7.16 -6.55 -5.99
C ALA A 184 -8.07 -5.32 -6.16
N ALA A 185 -7.50 -4.11 -6.13
CA ALA A 185 -8.19 -2.85 -6.38
C ALA A 185 -8.85 -2.82 -7.75
N LYS A 186 -8.13 -3.20 -8.81
CA LYS A 186 -8.67 -3.27 -10.17
C LYS A 186 -9.83 -4.27 -10.25
N ALA A 187 -9.66 -5.46 -9.67
CA ALA A 187 -10.71 -6.47 -9.62
C ALA A 187 -11.99 -5.91 -8.99
N GLN A 188 -11.89 -5.15 -7.91
CA GLN A 188 -13.03 -4.53 -7.22
C GLN A 188 -13.47 -3.17 -7.80
N GLY A 189 -12.84 -2.68 -8.87
CA GLY A 189 -13.24 -1.44 -9.56
C GLY A 189 -12.82 -0.17 -8.83
N CYS A 190 -11.78 -0.24 -8.01
CA CYS A 190 -11.20 0.91 -7.34
C CYS A 190 -10.34 1.73 -8.31
N GLY A 191 -10.44 3.06 -8.22
CA GLY A 191 -9.65 4.04 -8.99
C GLY A 191 -8.26 4.31 -8.42
N ARG A 192 -8.07 4.09 -7.12
CA ARG A 192 -6.82 4.37 -6.40
C ARG A 192 -6.60 3.49 -5.18
N ILE A 193 -5.34 3.42 -4.77
CA ILE A 193 -4.89 2.80 -3.52
C ILE A 193 -4.41 3.89 -2.57
N LEU A 194 -4.75 3.76 -1.29
CA LEU A 194 -4.39 4.68 -0.22
C LEU A 194 -3.65 3.93 0.90
N ALA A 195 -2.57 4.52 1.39
CA ALA A 195 -1.82 4.04 2.56
C ALA A 195 -1.47 5.22 3.46
N TRP A 196 -1.41 4.98 4.78
CA TRP A 196 -1.08 6.03 5.76
C TRP A 196 0.29 5.72 6.37
N ASN A 197 1.09 6.76 6.63
CA ASN A 197 2.41 6.68 7.29
C ASN A 197 3.36 5.60 6.73
N VAL A 198 3.39 5.45 5.40
CA VAL A 198 4.35 4.55 4.75
C VAL A 198 5.75 5.16 4.87
N ASP A 199 6.72 4.33 5.26
CA ASP A 199 8.13 4.70 5.32
C ASP A 199 8.63 5.27 3.98
N GLU A 200 9.30 6.42 4.03
CA GLU A 200 9.75 7.12 2.82
C GLU A 200 10.76 6.32 1.99
N GLY A 201 11.59 5.50 2.65
CA GLY A 201 12.54 4.59 2.01
C GLY A 201 11.83 3.55 1.15
N LEU A 202 10.68 3.04 1.59
CA LEU A 202 9.85 2.13 0.80
C LEU A 202 9.21 2.82 -0.41
N LEU A 203 8.89 4.11 -0.30
CA LEU A 203 8.24 4.85 -1.39
C LEU A 203 9.16 5.06 -2.60
N SER A 204 10.48 4.97 -2.43
CA SER A 204 11.46 4.99 -3.54
C SER A 204 11.25 3.82 -4.52
N ALA A 205 10.63 2.75 -4.04
CA ALA A 205 10.37 1.55 -4.81
C ALA A 205 9.19 1.70 -5.81
N CYS A 206 8.31 2.68 -5.58
CA CYS A 206 7.14 2.89 -6.43
C CYS A 206 7.49 3.76 -7.66
N PRO A 207 6.94 3.46 -8.85
CA PRO A 207 7.11 4.31 -10.03
C PRO A 207 6.68 5.75 -9.76
N GLN A 208 7.55 6.71 -10.05
CA GLN A 208 7.34 8.15 -9.77
C GLN A 208 6.08 8.72 -10.43
N GLY A 209 5.67 8.19 -11.59
CA GLY A 209 4.65 8.77 -12.49
C GLY A 209 3.18 8.76 -12.03
N GLY A 210 2.92 8.50 -10.75
CA GLY A 210 1.55 8.56 -10.19
C GLY A 210 1.49 8.79 -8.69
N ARG A 211 2.62 8.73 -7.97
CA ARG A 211 2.64 8.90 -6.52
C ARG A 211 2.19 10.30 -6.13
N VAL A 212 1.20 10.38 -5.24
CA VAL A 212 0.88 11.60 -4.53
C VAL A 212 1.05 11.34 -3.05
N THR A 213 2.16 11.82 -2.47
CA THR A 213 2.32 11.89 -1.01
C THR A 213 1.85 13.26 -0.56
N GLN A 214 0.88 13.31 0.35
CA GLN A 214 0.38 14.56 0.91
C GLN A 214 0.43 14.49 2.43
N LEU A 215 0.65 15.66 3.05
CA LEU A 215 0.38 15.80 4.47
C LEU A 215 -1.10 15.54 4.72
N ARG A 216 -1.42 14.69 5.70
CA ARG A 216 -2.81 14.44 6.05
C ARG A 216 -3.37 15.70 6.73
N MET A 217 -4.39 16.31 6.14
CA MET A 217 -5.04 17.52 6.69
C MET A 217 -6.47 17.26 7.23
N LYS A 218 -7.01 16.06 7.02
CA LYS A 218 -8.37 15.67 7.40
C LYS A 218 -8.36 14.32 8.10
N ASN A 219 -9.30 14.11 9.03
CA ASN A 219 -9.33 12.94 9.92
C ASN A 219 -7.98 12.81 10.62
N LEU A 220 -7.65 13.80 11.46
CA LEU A 220 -6.43 13.81 12.27
C LEU A 220 -6.67 13.08 13.58
N ALA A 221 -5.65 12.36 14.02
CA ALA A 221 -5.77 11.47 15.16
C ALA A 221 -5.57 12.37 16.35
N ALA A 222 -6.50 12.29 17.28
CA ALA A 222 -6.37 12.97 18.54
C ALA A 222 -6.27 11.91 19.63
N VAL A 223 -5.17 11.95 20.35
CA VAL A 223 -5.01 11.25 21.63
C VAL A 223 -4.79 12.33 22.66
N ALA A 224 -5.53 12.24 23.78
CA ALA A 224 -5.29 13.08 24.93
C ALA A 224 -4.30 12.37 25.85
N TRP A 225 -3.21 13.04 26.20
CA TRP A 225 -2.22 12.56 27.16
C TRP A 225 -2.43 13.26 28.50
N TYR A 226 -2.72 12.46 29.54
CA TYR A 226 -2.93 12.95 30.91
C TYR A 226 -1.77 12.58 31.85
N GLY A 227 -0.67 12.04 31.33
CA GLY A 227 0.51 11.71 32.13
C GLY A 227 1.49 12.87 32.25
N GLU A 228 2.53 12.69 33.06
CA GLU A 228 3.55 13.71 33.27
C GLU A 228 4.47 13.89 32.04
N GLY A 229 4.96 15.11 31.86
CA GLY A 229 5.90 15.49 30.80
C GLY A 229 5.27 15.66 29.41
N ASP A 230 6.12 15.73 28.39
CA ASP A 230 5.68 15.94 27.00
C ASP A 230 4.85 14.76 26.49
N CYS A 231 3.81 15.05 25.70
CA CYS A 231 3.00 14.02 25.05
C CYS A 231 3.90 13.10 24.21
N PRO A 232 3.81 11.77 24.39
CA PRO A 232 4.56 10.86 23.53
C PRO A 232 4.06 10.96 22.08
N GLU A 233 4.94 10.68 21.14
CA GLU A 233 4.62 10.60 19.72
C GLU A 233 3.89 9.30 19.40
N TRP A 234 2.74 9.42 18.73
CA TRP A 234 2.03 8.27 18.21
C TRP A 234 2.70 7.77 16.93
N VAL A 235 3.47 6.70 17.04
CA VAL A 235 4.10 6.06 15.88
C VAL A 235 3.16 5.04 15.25
N VAL A 236 3.42 4.72 13.98
CA VAL A 236 2.69 3.66 13.28
C VAL A 236 1.17 3.92 13.22
N ASN A 237 0.79 5.20 13.20
CA ASN A 237 -0.61 5.67 13.16
C ASN A 237 -1.26 5.43 11.79
N GLU A 238 -1.46 4.16 11.46
CA GLU A 238 -2.02 3.68 10.20
C GLU A 238 -3.55 3.70 10.25
N LYS A 239 -4.22 3.09 9.27
CA LYS A 239 -5.68 3.21 9.13
C LYS A 239 -6.46 2.32 10.11
N TYR A 240 -5.85 1.24 10.61
CA TYR A 240 -6.49 0.30 11.52
C TYR A 240 -6.77 0.91 12.91
N ASP A 241 -5.90 1.83 13.33
CA ASP A 241 -5.97 2.61 14.57
C ASP A 241 -7.19 3.53 14.71
N TRP A 242 -8.04 3.53 13.68
CA TRP A 242 -9.16 4.44 13.53
C TRP A 242 -10.41 3.60 13.41
N CYS A 243 -11.43 3.92 14.20
CA CYS A 243 -12.77 3.37 14.02
C CYS A 243 -13.49 4.05 12.83
#